data_AF-A0A429FJ55-F1
#
_entry.id   AF-A0A429FJ55-F1
#
_cell.length_a   1.000
_cell.length_b   1.000
_cell.length_c   1.000
_cell.angle_alpha   90.00
_cell.angle_beta   90.00
_cell.angle_gamma   90.00
#
_symmetry.space_group_name_H-M   'P 1'
#
loop_
_entity.id
_entity.type
_entity.pdbx_description
1 polymer ?
#
loop_
_entity_poly.entity_id
_entity_poly.type
_entity_poly.pdbx_seq_one_letter_code
_entity_poly.pdbx_strand_id
1 'polypeptide(L)'
;MNARATGATSAHGSAAEGLSRGLEVWAAKLREETGEGKVLGDHVAVDRWTAAVGRWLVDASLLADIPSLRAALRAFQSAGTRLQPGGQAARLEAVVTAFAEVTQAALDRAEQATLADTLDPKSWAAKMLVLVCHEAHITSSDICDRLDVHEAQISRSGKMLLERGLVIKTRLGRSKGWYATPRGEATARQLAERESE
;
A
#
# COMPACT_ATOMS: atom_id res chain seq x y z
N MET A 1 -18.86 1.70 40.71
CA MET A 1 -18.52 0.52 39.90
C MET A 1 -18.70 0.90 38.44
N ASN A 2 -17.62 1.18 37.72
CA ASN A 2 -17.56 1.12 36.25
C ASN A 2 -16.13 1.39 35.80
N ALA A 3 -15.44 0.31 35.44
CA ALA A 3 -14.19 0.32 34.71
C ALA A 3 -14.45 -0.41 33.39
N ARG A 4 -14.17 0.24 32.26
CA ARG A 4 -13.64 -0.35 31.01
C ARG A 4 -13.60 0.70 29.90
N ALA A 5 -12.43 1.33 29.76
CA ALA A 5 -12.03 2.05 28.56
C ALA A 5 -10.49 2.12 28.49
N THR A 6 -9.81 0.97 28.34
CA THR A 6 -8.35 0.89 28.15
C THR A 6 -7.99 -0.42 27.45
N GLY A 7 -8.18 -0.52 26.12
CA GLY A 7 -7.86 -1.75 25.38
C GLY A 7 -7.36 -1.58 23.94
N ALA A 8 -7.63 -0.45 23.28
CA ALA A 8 -7.24 -0.28 21.88
C ALA A 8 -5.76 0.15 21.71
N THR A 9 -5.22 0.91 22.67
CA THR A 9 -3.87 1.49 22.58
C THR A 9 -2.75 0.47 22.81
N SER A 10 -3.00 -0.61 23.58
CA SER A 10 -2.00 -1.63 23.90
C SER A 10 -1.75 -2.63 22.76
N ALA A 11 -2.76 -2.90 21.93
CA ALA A 11 -2.66 -3.86 20.82
C ALA A 11 -1.80 -3.30 19.66
N HIS A 12 -1.94 -2.01 19.35
CA HIS A 12 -1.11 -1.35 18.33
C HIS A 12 0.37 -1.22 18.75
N GLY A 13 0.64 -0.93 20.02
CA GLY A 13 2.01 -0.87 20.56
C GLY A 13 2.72 -2.22 20.50
N SER A 14 2.03 -3.30 20.90
CA SER A 14 2.59 -4.66 20.86
C SER A 14 2.84 -5.15 19.43
N ALA A 15 2.00 -4.78 18.47
CA ALA A 15 2.19 -5.15 17.06
C ALA A 15 3.39 -4.42 16.43
N ALA A 16 3.55 -3.12 16.70
CA ALA A 16 4.68 -2.32 16.20
C ALA A 16 6.03 -2.78 16.79
N GLU A 17 6.06 -3.16 18.07
CA GLU A 17 7.23 -3.78 18.70
C GLU A 17 7.58 -5.15 18.08
N GLY A 18 6.56 -5.95 17.77
CA GLY A 18 6.73 -7.23 17.08
C GLY A 18 7.30 -7.08 15.67
N LEU A 19 6.82 -6.11 14.89
CA LEU A 19 7.35 -5.80 13.57
C LEU A 19 8.79 -5.31 13.63
N SER A 20 9.10 -4.40 14.54
CA SER A 20 10.47 -3.87 14.72
C SER A 20 11.46 -4.99 15.06
N ARG A 21 11.11 -5.86 16.01
CA ARG A 21 11.94 -7.02 16.38
C ARG A 21 12.07 -8.03 15.23
N GLY A 22 10.99 -8.29 14.51
CA GLY A 22 11.01 -9.16 13.33
C GLY A 22 11.98 -8.66 12.27
N LEU A 23 11.91 -7.36 11.95
CA LEU A 23 12.81 -6.68 11.03
C LEU A 23 14.27 -6.84 11.43
N GLU A 24 14.61 -6.56 12.68
CA GLU A 24 15.98 -6.69 13.19
C GLU A 24 16.52 -8.11 12.99
N VAL A 25 15.72 -9.12 13.35
CA VAL A 25 16.11 -10.54 13.26
C VAL A 25 16.35 -10.98 11.81
N TRP A 26 15.39 -10.78 10.92
CA TRP A 26 15.55 -11.27 9.55
C TRP A 26 16.52 -10.43 8.73
N ALA A 27 16.65 -9.13 8.99
CA ALA A 27 17.60 -8.27 8.29
C ALA A 27 19.05 -8.52 8.75
N ALA A 28 19.27 -8.82 10.03
CA ALA A 28 20.58 -9.31 10.50
C ALA A 28 20.96 -10.60 9.77
N LYS A 29 20.04 -11.57 9.70
CA LYS A 29 20.25 -12.82 8.97
C LYS A 29 20.55 -12.58 7.48
N LEU A 30 19.80 -11.70 6.83
CA LEU A 30 20.05 -11.35 5.43
C LEU A 30 21.43 -10.70 5.23
N ARG A 31 21.88 -9.85 6.17
CA ARG A 31 23.22 -9.23 6.11
C ARG A 31 24.34 -10.25 6.28
N GLU A 32 24.27 -11.13 7.28
CA GLU A 32 25.22 -12.23 7.46
C GLU A 32 25.34 -13.05 6.16
N GLU A 33 24.19 -13.41 5.60
CA GLU A 33 24.08 -14.27 4.43
C GLU A 33 24.36 -13.56 3.08
N THR A 34 24.68 -12.26 3.10
CA THR A 34 25.01 -11.51 1.87
C THR A 34 26.31 -10.70 1.99
N GLY A 35 26.83 -10.49 3.19
CA GLY A 35 27.97 -9.62 3.48
C GLY A 35 29.26 -10.34 3.85
N GLU A 36 29.21 -11.60 4.30
CA GLU A 36 30.38 -12.34 4.79
C GLU A 36 30.77 -13.54 3.91
N GLY A 37 30.30 -13.58 2.66
CA GLY A 37 30.65 -14.63 1.69
C GLY A 37 30.01 -16.00 1.96
N LYS A 38 29.30 -16.18 3.08
CA LYS A 38 28.32 -17.26 3.26
C LYS A 38 27.01 -16.76 2.69
N VAL A 39 26.58 -17.34 1.58
CA VAL A 39 25.23 -17.10 1.04
C VAL A 39 24.29 -18.11 1.69
N LEU A 40 23.00 -17.76 1.85
CA LEU A 40 21.91 -18.73 1.99
C LEU A 40 21.92 -19.63 0.74
N GLY A 41 22.80 -20.63 0.75
CA GLY A 41 23.10 -21.46 -0.41
C GLY A 41 22.18 -22.67 -0.50
N ASP A 42 21.55 -23.04 0.63
CA ASP A 42 20.52 -24.07 0.65
C ASP A 42 19.15 -23.47 0.31
N HIS A 43 18.55 -24.00 -0.75
CA HIS A 43 17.20 -23.74 -1.19
C HIS A 43 16.16 -23.81 -0.05
N VAL A 44 16.32 -24.75 0.90
CA VAL A 44 15.40 -24.91 2.03
C VAL A 44 15.52 -23.74 3.03
N ALA A 45 16.74 -23.24 3.24
CA ALA A 45 16.97 -22.11 4.12
C ALA A 45 16.39 -20.81 3.51
N VAL A 46 16.58 -20.61 2.21
CA VAL A 46 15.97 -19.49 1.46
C VAL A 46 14.44 -19.56 1.57
N ASP A 47 13.83 -20.74 1.43
CA ASP A 47 12.38 -20.90 1.49
C ASP A 47 11.79 -20.57 2.86
N ARG A 48 12.44 -21.04 3.93
CA ARG A 48 12.01 -20.71 5.30
C ARG A 48 12.13 -19.23 5.58
N TRP A 49 13.24 -18.61 5.15
CA TRP A 49 13.42 -17.17 5.29
C TRP A 49 12.36 -16.40 4.48
N THR A 50 12.09 -16.82 3.25
CA THR A 50 11.06 -16.24 2.37
C THR A 50 9.68 -16.30 3.03
N ALA A 51 9.29 -17.45 3.60
CA ALA A 51 8.01 -17.58 4.27
C ALA A 51 7.88 -16.65 5.49
N ALA A 52 8.93 -16.57 6.31
CA ALA A 52 8.94 -15.71 7.50
C ALA A 52 8.88 -14.21 7.14
N VAL A 53 9.71 -13.77 6.20
CA VAL A 53 9.74 -12.38 5.73
C VAL A 53 8.48 -12.02 4.97
N GLY A 54 7.95 -12.94 4.15
CA GLY A 54 6.69 -12.75 3.44
C GLY A 54 5.52 -12.52 4.40
N ARG A 55 5.43 -13.30 5.49
CA ARG A 55 4.42 -13.09 6.53
C ARG A 55 4.59 -11.73 7.23
N TRP A 56 5.82 -11.40 7.62
CA TRP A 56 6.13 -10.10 8.23
C TRP A 56 5.75 -8.93 7.31
N LEU A 57 6.05 -9.04 6.01
CA LEU A 57 5.76 -7.98 5.04
C LEU A 57 4.26 -7.79 4.83
N VAL A 58 3.48 -8.88 4.84
CA VAL A 58 2.00 -8.81 4.81
C VAL A 58 1.49 -8.06 6.03
N ASP A 59 1.95 -8.42 7.24
CA ASP A 59 1.50 -7.77 8.47
C ASP A 59 1.85 -6.26 8.48
N ALA A 60 3.08 -5.91 8.09
CA ALA A 60 3.52 -4.51 7.94
C ALA A 60 2.70 -3.73 6.89
N SER A 61 2.33 -4.39 5.78
CA SER A 61 1.52 -3.79 4.72
C SER A 61 0.08 -3.54 5.17
N LEU A 62 -0.53 -4.50 5.87
CA LEU A 62 -1.90 -4.39 6.39
C LEU A 62 -2.01 -3.31 7.47
N LEU A 63 -0.97 -3.15 8.29
CA LEU A 63 -0.89 -2.11 9.33
C LEU A 63 -0.46 -0.74 8.79
N ALA A 64 -0.13 -0.63 7.50
CA ALA A 64 0.45 0.56 6.89
C ALA A 64 1.65 1.11 7.69
N ASP A 65 2.50 0.22 8.21
CA ASP A 65 3.69 0.59 9.00
C ASP A 65 4.80 1.12 8.07
N ILE A 66 4.65 2.38 7.66
CA ILE A 66 5.57 3.09 6.76
C ILE A 66 7.02 3.04 7.26
N PRO A 67 7.33 3.32 8.55
CA PRO A 67 8.70 3.19 9.06
C PRO A 67 9.31 1.81 8.82
N SER A 68 8.59 0.74 9.16
CA SER A 68 9.04 -0.65 8.97
C SER A 68 9.24 -0.98 7.49
N LEU A 69 8.28 -0.63 6.64
CA LEU A 69 8.35 -0.87 5.20
C LEU A 69 9.54 -0.14 4.55
N ARG A 70 9.81 1.12 4.92
CA ARG A 70 10.98 1.87 4.41
C ARG A 70 12.30 1.23 4.85
N ALA A 71 12.38 0.73 6.07
CA ALA A 71 13.56 0.05 6.57
C ALA A 71 13.79 -1.30 5.87
N ALA A 72 12.72 -2.07 5.63
CA ALA A 72 12.77 -3.31 4.87
C ALA A 72 13.23 -3.09 3.43
N LEU A 73 12.68 -2.08 2.73
CA LEU A 73 13.09 -1.74 1.36
C LEU A 73 14.60 -1.45 1.28
N ARG A 74 15.13 -0.65 2.21
CA ARG A 74 16.58 -0.37 2.28
C ARG A 74 17.39 -1.64 2.51
N ALA A 75 16.92 -2.55 3.37
CA ALA A 75 17.59 -3.83 3.63
C ALA A 75 17.62 -4.71 2.37
N PHE A 76 16.51 -4.81 1.63
CA PHE A 76 16.46 -5.58 0.38
C PHE A 76 17.33 -4.97 -0.72
N GLN A 77 17.26 -3.64 -0.93
CA GLN A 77 18.11 -2.96 -1.90
C GLN A 77 19.59 -3.15 -1.59
N SER A 78 19.97 -3.01 -0.31
CA SER A 78 21.34 -3.23 0.15
C SER A 78 21.79 -4.68 -0.04
N ALA A 79 20.91 -5.67 0.17
CA ALA A 79 21.21 -7.06 -0.12
C ALA A 79 21.35 -7.32 -1.62
N GLY A 80 20.48 -6.75 -2.44
CA GLY A 80 20.54 -6.84 -3.90
C GLY A 80 21.87 -6.36 -4.48
N THR A 81 22.46 -5.28 -3.94
CA THR A 81 23.78 -4.80 -4.41
C THR A 81 24.94 -5.72 -4.06
N ARG A 82 24.78 -6.63 -3.10
CA ARG A 82 25.81 -7.62 -2.71
C ARG A 82 25.65 -8.96 -3.44
N LEU A 83 24.46 -9.24 -3.95
CA LEU A 83 24.16 -10.49 -4.66
C LEU A 83 24.68 -10.40 -6.10
N GLN A 84 25.33 -11.46 -6.57
CA GLN A 84 25.83 -11.57 -7.93
C GLN A 84 24.76 -12.18 -8.84
N PRO A 85 24.43 -11.55 -9.97
CA PRO A 85 23.43 -12.07 -10.90
C PRO A 85 23.76 -13.46 -11.42
N GLY A 86 22.80 -14.38 -11.34
CA GLY A 86 22.90 -15.72 -11.94
C GLY A 86 23.93 -16.65 -11.27
N GLY A 87 24.40 -16.31 -10.06
CA GLY A 87 25.31 -17.13 -9.27
C GLY A 87 24.60 -18.22 -8.44
N GLN A 88 25.33 -18.83 -7.50
CA GLN A 88 24.79 -19.81 -6.54
C GLN A 88 23.66 -19.24 -5.65
N ALA A 89 23.55 -17.91 -5.59
CA ALA A 89 22.56 -17.17 -4.84
C ALA A 89 21.29 -16.81 -5.64
N ALA A 90 21.13 -17.28 -6.89
CA ALA A 90 20.10 -16.78 -7.79
C ALA A 90 18.68 -16.86 -7.22
N ARG A 91 18.38 -17.87 -6.39
CA ARG A 91 17.09 -17.96 -5.70
C ARG A 91 16.90 -16.85 -4.68
N LEU A 92 17.91 -16.60 -3.84
CA LEU A 92 17.85 -15.51 -2.87
C LEU A 92 17.75 -14.15 -3.57
N GLU A 93 18.50 -13.95 -4.66
CA GLU A 93 18.41 -12.76 -5.51
C GLU A 93 16.99 -12.52 -6.02
N ALA A 94 16.36 -13.55 -6.60
CA ALA A 94 14.99 -13.46 -7.08
C ALA A 94 14.00 -13.10 -5.97
N VAL A 95 14.15 -13.71 -4.79
CA VAL A 95 13.28 -13.40 -3.63
C VAL A 95 13.50 -11.97 -3.13
N VAL A 96 14.75 -11.55 -2.96
CA VAL A 96 15.08 -10.19 -2.49
C VAL A 96 14.54 -9.13 -3.45
N THR A 97 14.65 -9.38 -4.76
CA THR A 97 14.12 -8.50 -5.81
C THR A 97 12.60 -8.43 -5.73
N ALA A 98 11.92 -9.58 -5.67
CA ALA A 98 10.47 -9.64 -5.52
C ALA A 98 9.98 -8.93 -4.24
N PHE A 99 10.67 -9.12 -3.11
CA PHE A 99 10.33 -8.43 -1.87
C PHE A 99 10.60 -6.93 -1.91
N ALA A 100 11.65 -6.47 -2.61
CA ALA A 100 11.85 -5.04 -2.82
C ALA A 100 10.68 -4.43 -3.60
N GLU A 101 10.23 -5.07 -4.68
CA GLU A 101 9.08 -4.61 -5.48
C GLU A 101 7.77 -4.62 -4.68
N VAL A 102 7.48 -5.71 -3.96
CA VAL A 102 6.28 -5.80 -3.12
C VAL A 102 6.32 -4.76 -2.00
N THR A 103 7.48 -4.53 -1.37
CA THR A 103 7.63 -3.52 -0.32
C THR A 103 7.43 -2.11 -0.87
N GLN A 104 7.94 -1.81 -2.06
CA GLN A 104 7.68 -0.53 -2.72
C GLN A 104 6.19 -0.35 -3.00
N ALA A 105 5.52 -1.36 -3.56
CA ALA A 105 4.07 -1.29 -3.81
C ALA A 105 3.26 -1.14 -2.51
N ALA A 106 3.71 -1.76 -1.41
CA ALA A 106 3.10 -1.60 -0.10
C ALA A 106 3.29 -0.17 0.45
N LEU A 107 4.48 0.42 0.29
CA LEU A 107 4.75 1.81 0.64
C LEU A 107 3.87 2.79 -0.14
N ASP A 108 3.80 2.63 -1.46
CA ASP A 108 2.98 3.49 -2.31
C ASP A 108 1.52 3.46 -1.84
N ARG A 109 1.00 2.28 -1.48
CA ARG A 109 -0.36 2.11 -0.95
C ARG A 109 -0.54 2.70 0.44
N ALA A 110 0.44 2.54 1.33
CA ALA A 110 0.42 3.10 2.68
C ALA A 110 0.53 4.62 2.68
N GLU A 111 1.26 5.22 1.74
CA GLU A 111 1.34 6.68 1.58
C GLU A 111 0.06 7.24 0.97
N GLN A 112 -0.47 6.57 -0.06
CA GLN A 112 -1.83 6.84 -0.53
C GLN A 112 -2.82 6.76 0.64
N ALA A 113 -2.62 5.82 1.59
CA ALA A 113 -3.18 5.69 2.96
C ALA A 113 -3.73 6.98 3.54
N THR A 114 -2.75 7.70 4.06
CA THR A 114 -2.85 8.99 4.70
C THR A 114 -3.50 10.04 3.80
N LEU A 115 -3.25 10.03 2.49
CA LEU A 115 -3.79 11.05 1.59
C LEU A 115 -5.31 10.93 1.37
N ALA A 116 -5.89 9.74 1.45
CA ALA A 116 -7.34 9.57 1.36
C ALA A 116 -8.07 10.10 2.60
N ASP A 117 -7.49 9.91 3.79
CA ASP A 117 -8.08 10.37 5.05
C ASP A 117 -8.18 11.91 5.14
N THR A 118 -7.40 12.61 4.32
CA THR A 118 -7.39 14.08 4.22
C THR A 118 -8.35 14.65 3.17
N LEU A 119 -9.15 13.79 2.52
CA LEU A 119 -10.10 14.24 1.50
C LEU A 119 -11.25 15.01 2.15
N ASP A 120 -11.37 16.31 1.84
CA ASP A 120 -12.48 17.14 2.30
C ASP A 120 -13.82 16.57 1.77
N PRO A 121 -14.76 16.17 2.63
CA PRO A 121 -16.04 15.61 2.23
C PRO A 121 -16.86 16.54 1.34
N LYS A 122 -16.71 17.85 1.48
CA LYS A 122 -17.48 18.85 0.70
C LYS A 122 -16.84 19.16 -0.64
N SER A 123 -15.64 18.64 -0.90
CA SER A 123 -14.88 18.91 -2.13
C SER A 123 -15.50 18.24 -3.36
N TRP A 124 -15.24 18.81 -4.54
CA TRP A 124 -15.61 18.18 -5.82
C TRP A 124 -14.98 16.80 -6.01
N ALA A 125 -13.82 16.54 -5.40
CA ALA A 125 -13.17 15.24 -5.47
C ALA A 125 -13.94 14.20 -4.65
N ALA A 126 -14.43 14.54 -3.45
CA ALA A 126 -15.31 13.66 -2.67
C ALA A 126 -16.61 13.34 -3.43
N LYS A 127 -17.29 14.36 -3.96
CA LYS A 127 -18.52 14.18 -4.76
C LYS A 127 -18.29 13.31 -6.00
N MET A 128 -17.20 13.55 -6.72
CA MET A 128 -16.80 12.73 -7.87
C MET A 128 -16.53 11.28 -7.47
N LEU A 129 -15.82 11.04 -6.36
CA LEU A 129 -15.50 9.70 -5.88
C LEU A 129 -16.78 8.91 -5.54
N VAL A 130 -17.71 9.54 -4.83
CA VAL A 130 -19.01 8.95 -4.50
C VAL A 130 -19.74 8.55 -5.78
N LEU A 131 -19.79 9.44 -6.77
CA LEU A 131 -20.47 9.16 -8.04
C LEU A 131 -19.81 8.00 -8.82
N VAL A 132 -18.47 7.95 -8.85
CA VAL A 132 -17.70 6.85 -9.48
C VAL A 132 -17.91 5.50 -8.77
N CYS A 133 -18.14 5.50 -7.45
CA CYS A 133 -18.44 4.26 -6.71
C CYS A 133 -19.85 3.72 -6.99
N HIS A 134 -20.81 4.61 -7.24
CA HIS A 134 -22.19 4.22 -7.56
C HIS A 134 -22.32 3.71 -9.00
N GLU A 135 -21.51 4.22 -9.92
CA GLU A 135 -21.63 3.93 -11.34
C GLU A 135 -20.29 3.58 -11.99
N ALA A 136 -20.12 2.28 -12.23
CA ALA A 136 -18.95 1.77 -12.92
C ALA A 136 -18.85 2.33 -14.35
N HIS A 137 -17.64 2.68 -14.76
CA HIS A 137 -17.33 3.21 -16.10
C HIS A 137 -17.95 4.58 -16.45
N ILE A 138 -18.33 5.37 -15.45
CA ILE A 138 -18.79 6.74 -15.67
C ILE A 138 -17.70 7.61 -16.33
N THR A 139 -18.05 8.39 -17.36
CA THR A 139 -17.09 9.23 -18.09
C THR A 139 -16.96 10.62 -17.47
N SER A 140 -15.92 11.37 -17.86
CA SER A 140 -15.76 12.76 -17.39
C SER A 140 -16.92 13.67 -17.82
N SER A 141 -17.53 13.46 -18.99
CA SER A 141 -18.71 14.24 -19.42
C SER A 141 -19.91 13.92 -18.54
N ASP A 142 -20.18 12.63 -18.27
CA ASP A 142 -21.31 12.23 -17.42
C ASP A 142 -21.19 12.83 -16.01
N ILE A 143 -19.97 12.90 -15.47
CA ILE A 143 -19.70 13.52 -14.17
C ILE A 143 -19.96 15.04 -14.23
N CYS A 144 -19.53 15.72 -15.30
CA CYS A 144 -19.77 17.17 -15.45
C CYS A 144 -21.27 17.47 -15.47
N ASP A 145 -22.03 16.67 -16.23
CA ASP A 145 -23.47 16.84 -16.39
C ASP A 145 -24.20 16.61 -15.06
N ARG A 146 -23.80 15.59 -14.28
CA ARG A 146 -24.46 15.26 -13.01
C ARG A 146 -24.11 16.19 -11.86
N LEU A 147 -22.87 16.66 -11.83
CA LEU A 147 -22.40 17.56 -10.78
C LEU A 147 -22.58 19.04 -11.14
N ASP A 148 -23.13 19.33 -12.33
CA ASP A 148 -23.27 20.66 -12.92
C ASP A 148 -21.98 21.49 -12.76
N VAL A 149 -20.87 20.92 -13.24
CA VAL A 149 -19.54 21.46 -12.99
C VAL A 149 -18.67 21.40 -14.23
N HIS A 150 -17.81 22.41 -14.37
CA HIS A 150 -16.93 22.56 -15.53
C HIS A 150 -15.89 21.43 -15.64
N GLU A 151 -15.59 20.99 -16.87
CA GLU A 151 -14.67 19.88 -17.17
C GLU A 151 -13.28 20.03 -16.54
N ALA A 152 -12.75 21.27 -16.52
CA ALA A 152 -11.49 21.57 -15.87
C ALA A 152 -11.49 21.23 -14.36
N GLN A 153 -12.62 21.38 -13.68
CA GLN A 153 -12.76 21.01 -12.27
C GLN A 153 -12.76 19.49 -12.10
N ILE A 154 -13.50 18.75 -12.95
CA ILE A 154 -13.49 17.27 -12.94
C ILE A 154 -12.11 16.71 -13.27
N SER A 155 -11.38 17.34 -14.19
CA SER A 155 -10.02 16.92 -14.53
C SER A 155 -9.06 17.07 -13.34
N ARG A 156 -9.15 18.18 -12.60
CA ARG A 156 -8.35 18.40 -11.37
C ARG A 156 -8.73 17.41 -10.27
N SER A 157 -10.03 17.24 -10.01
CA SER A 157 -10.54 16.27 -9.03
C SER A 157 -10.13 14.84 -9.38
N GLY A 158 -10.27 14.43 -10.65
CA GLY A 158 -9.89 13.10 -11.12
C GLY A 158 -8.39 12.85 -10.98
N LYS A 159 -7.54 13.84 -11.32
CA LYS A 159 -6.09 13.75 -11.09
C LYS A 159 -5.78 13.55 -9.60
N MET A 160 -6.41 14.34 -8.74
CA MET A 160 -6.24 14.27 -7.29
C MET A 160 -6.63 12.90 -6.71
N LEU A 161 -7.76 12.33 -7.17
CA LEU A 161 -8.23 11.01 -6.74
C LEU A 161 -7.33 9.87 -7.27
N LEU A 162 -6.80 10.02 -8.48
CA LEU A 162 -5.87 9.05 -9.08
C LEU A 162 -4.52 9.04 -8.34
N GLU A 163 -3.97 10.21 -8.01
CA GLU A 163 -2.77 10.34 -7.18
C GLU A 163 -2.95 9.73 -5.78
N ARG A 164 -4.18 9.75 -5.26
CA ARG A 164 -4.57 9.12 -3.98
C ARG A 164 -4.87 7.62 -4.10
N GLY A 165 -4.82 7.04 -5.29
CA GLY A 165 -5.15 5.64 -5.52
C GLY A 165 -6.62 5.28 -5.26
N LEU A 166 -7.52 6.27 -5.29
CA LEU A 166 -8.95 6.08 -5.02
C LEU A 166 -9.74 5.72 -6.28
N VAL A 167 -9.24 6.12 -7.43
CA VAL A 167 -9.82 5.79 -8.74
C VAL A 167 -8.74 5.37 -9.73
N ILE A 168 -9.14 4.61 -10.73
CA ILE A 168 -8.36 4.35 -11.94
C ILE A 168 -9.13 4.87 -13.16
N LYS A 169 -8.40 5.20 -14.22
CA LYS A 169 -8.97 5.59 -15.51
C LYS A 169 -8.74 4.48 -16.52
N THR A 170 -9.82 3.91 -17.03
CA THR A 170 -9.77 2.78 -17.95
C THR A 170 -10.50 3.12 -19.25
N ARG A 171 -10.04 2.55 -20.36
CA ARG A 171 -10.67 2.71 -21.67
C ARG A 171 -11.55 1.49 -21.97
N LEU A 172 -12.83 1.72 -22.28
CA LEU A 172 -13.75 0.71 -22.80
C LEU A 172 -14.23 1.16 -24.19
N GLY A 173 -13.71 0.49 -25.22
CA GLY A 173 -13.92 0.88 -26.62
C GLY A 173 -13.40 2.29 -26.93
N ARG A 174 -14.30 3.20 -27.30
CA ARG A 174 -13.97 4.61 -27.62
C ARG A 174 -14.04 5.55 -26.41
N SER A 175 -14.57 5.08 -25.28
CA SER A 175 -14.80 5.90 -24.09
C SER A 175 -13.71 5.68 -23.03
N LYS A 176 -13.33 6.75 -22.31
CA LYS A 176 -12.46 6.68 -21.13
C LYS A 176 -13.33 6.93 -19.89
N GLY A 177 -13.51 5.90 -19.09
CA GLY A 177 -14.32 5.94 -17.87
C GLY A 177 -13.45 5.88 -16.61
N TRP A 178 -14.05 6.25 -15.50
CA TRP A 178 -13.49 6.15 -14.18
C TRP A 178 -14.04 4.91 -13.47
N TYR A 179 -13.18 4.29 -12.67
CA TYR A 179 -13.54 3.18 -11.81
C TYR A 179 -12.99 3.43 -10.41
N ALA A 180 -13.78 3.14 -9.39
CA ALA A 180 -13.29 3.14 -8.03
C ALA A 180 -12.33 1.96 -7.82
N THR A 181 -11.30 2.18 -7.01
CA THR A 181 -10.56 1.05 -6.42
C THR A 181 -11.36 0.51 -5.23
N PRO A 182 -11.10 -0.71 -4.73
CA PRO A 182 -11.71 -1.21 -3.49
C PRO A 182 -11.55 -0.23 -2.32
N ARG A 183 -10.46 0.53 -2.36
CA ARG A 183 -10.20 1.59 -1.42
C ARG A 183 -11.03 2.84 -1.66
N GLY A 184 -11.18 3.28 -2.92
CA GLY A 184 -12.12 4.33 -3.29
C GLY A 184 -13.52 4.08 -2.74
N GLU A 185 -13.99 2.82 -2.83
CA GLU A 185 -15.27 2.39 -2.27
C GLU A 185 -15.32 2.48 -0.73
N ALA A 186 -14.26 2.09 -0.04
CA ALA A 186 -14.19 2.22 1.42
C ALA A 186 -14.19 3.69 1.85
N THR A 187 -13.40 4.54 1.20
CA THR A 187 -13.37 5.98 1.46
C THR A 187 -14.71 6.64 1.15
N ALA A 188 -15.37 6.30 0.04
CA ALA A 188 -16.69 6.83 -0.30
C ALA A 188 -17.75 6.48 0.75
N ARG A 189 -17.72 5.25 1.30
CA ARG A 189 -18.62 4.85 2.40
C ARG A 189 -18.40 5.69 3.65
N GLN A 190 -17.15 5.90 4.06
CA GLN A 190 -16.83 6.77 5.20
C GLN A 190 -17.26 8.23 4.99
N LEU A 191 -17.16 8.74 3.76
CA LEU A 191 -17.63 10.08 3.41
C LEU A 191 -19.15 10.19 3.55
N ALA A 192 -19.89 9.19 3.08
CA ALA A 192 -21.36 9.16 3.19
C ALA A 192 -21.85 9.10 4.65
N GLU A 193 -21.12 8.38 5.52
CA GLU A 193 -21.40 8.33 6.97
C GLU A 193 -21.20 9.71 7.63
N ARG A 194 -20.16 10.46 7.23
CA ARG A 194 -19.84 11.79 7.78
C ARG A 194 -20.76 12.92 7.29
N GLU A 195 -21.42 12.77 6.15
CA GLU A 195 -22.44 13.74 5.69
C GLU A 195 -23.78 13.59 6.42
N SER A 196 -23.98 12.48 7.14
CA SER A 196 -25.21 12.19 7.90
C SER A 196 -25.17 12.68 9.36
N GLU A 197 -24.02 13.23 9.81
CA GLU A 197 -23.81 13.88 11.12
C GLU A 197 -23.89 15.41 11.02
#